data_AF-A0A1G1H434-F1
#
_entry.id   AF-A0A1G1H434-F1
#
_cell.length_a   1.000
_cell.length_b   1.000
_cell.length_c   1.000
_cell.angle_alpha   90.00
_cell.angle_beta   90.00
_cell.angle_gamma   90.00
#
_symmetry.space_group_name_H-M   'P 1'
#
loop_
_entity.id
_entity.type
_entity.pdbx_description
1 polymer ?
#
loop_
_entity_poly.entity_id
_entity_poly.type
_entity_poly.pdbx_seq_one_letter_code
_entity_poly.pdbx_strand_id
1 'polypeptide(L)' 'MSNGNMTGIISSADSSIVIIGGETFREGETVGNMKIEKILRNSVVLRSKSGGREEIFLEKYSGK' A
#
# COMPACT_ATOMS: atom_id res chain seq x y z
N MET A 1 13.97 3.50 9.79
CA MET A 1 12.87 2.57 9.44
C MET A 1 12.68 2.70 7.95
N SER A 2 12.79 1.60 7.18
CA SER A 2 12.58 1.66 5.74
C SER A 2 11.08 1.89 5.49
N ASN A 3 10.71 3.10 5.05
CA ASN A 3 9.40 3.32 4.48
C ASN A 3 9.37 2.51 3.18
N GLY A 4 8.76 1.33 3.19
CA GLY A 4 8.77 0.43 2.05
C GLY A 4 8.16 1.11 0.84
N ASN A 5 8.91 1.17 -0.26
CA ASN A 5 8.36 1.66 -1.52
C ASN A 5 7.24 0.71 -1.98
N MET A 6 6.10 1.28 -2.37
CA MET A 6 5.05 0.51 -3.04
C MET A 6 5.51 0.19 -4.45
N THR A 7 5.55 -1.09 -4.78
CA THR A 7 6.08 -1.58 -6.05
C THR A 7 4.98 -2.12 -6.98
N GLY A 8 3.77 -2.36 -6.48
CA GLY A 8 2.66 -2.82 -7.32
C GLY A 8 1.30 -2.85 -6.65
N ILE A 9 0.25 -2.86 -7.47
CA ILE A 9 -1.13 -3.13 -7.08
C ILE A 9 -1.70 -4.12 -8.07
N ILE A 10 -2.36 -5.16 -7.55
CA ILE A 10 -3.08 -6.16 -8.34
C ILE A 10 -4.55 -6.09 -7.91
N SER A 11 -5.44 -5.82 -8.86
CA SER A 11 -6.86 -5.66 -8.60
C SER A 11 -7.71 -6.57 -9.50
N SER A 12 -8.74 -7.17 -8.93
CA SER A 12 -9.87 -7.80 -9.63
C SER A 12 -11.15 -6.99 -9.34
N ALA A 13 -12.29 -7.44 -9.88
CA ALA A 13 -13.58 -6.80 -9.60
C ALA A 13 -13.92 -6.75 -8.10
N ASP A 14 -13.50 -7.77 -7.35
CA ASP A 14 -13.94 -7.97 -5.96
C ASP A 14 -12.80 -7.86 -4.94
N SER A 15 -11.55 -7.74 -5.38
CA SER A 15 -10.39 -7.75 -4.47
C SER A 15 -9.25 -6.90 -4.98
N SER A 16 -8.46 -6.35 -4.05
CA SER A 16 -7.20 -5.70 -4.37
C SER A 16 -6.11 -6.14 -3.40
N ILE A 17 -4.90 -6.28 -3.92
CA ILE A 17 -3.69 -6.59 -3.18
C ILE A 17 -2.66 -5.51 -3.54
N VAL A 18 -1.93 -5.03 -2.54
CA VAL A 18 -0.80 -4.11 -2.74
C VAL A 18 0.50 -4.83 -2.41
N ILE A 19 1.56 -4.52 -3.15
CA ILE A 19 2.91 -5.04 -2.94
C ILE A 19 3.78 -3.93 -2.36
N ILE A 20 4.22 -4.10 -1.11
CA ILE A 20 5.05 -3.12 -0.38
C ILE A 20 6.31 -3.85 0.08
N GLY A 21 7.49 -3.38 -0.34
CA GLY A 21 8.75 -4.02 0.05
C GLY A 21 8.89 -5.48 -0.37
N GLY A 22 8.17 -5.93 -1.40
CA GLY A 22 8.16 -7.33 -1.87
C GLY A 22 7.14 -8.24 -1.15
N GLU A 23 6.43 -7.74 -0.15
CA GLU A 23 5.36 -8.46 0.55
C GLU A 23 3.97 -8.00 0.06
N THR A 24 3.01 -8.93 0.05
CA THR A 24 1.63 -8.66 -0.38
C THR A 24 0.73 -8.36 0.81
N PHE A 25 -0.08 -7.31 0.69
CA PHE A 25 -1.03 -6.90 1.73
C PHE A 25 -2.44 -6.66 1.16
N ARG A 26 -3.44 -6.85 2.01
CA ARG A 26 -4.86 -6.54 1.78
C ARG A 26 -5.35 -5.43 2.70
N GLU A 27 -6.50 -4.85 2.36
CA GLU A 27 -7.20 -3.95 3.27
C GLU A 27 -7.44 -4.61 4.62
N GLY A 28 -7.15 -3.87 5.68
CA GLY A 28 -7.24 -4.36 7.05
C GLY A 28 -5.94 -4.95 7.62
N GLU A 29 -4.99 -5.36 6.76
CA GLU A 29 -3.70 -5.89 7.21
C GLU A 29 -2.75 -4.78 7.68
N THR A 30 -1.67 -5.16 8.35
CA THR A 30 -0.71 -4.22 8.95
C THR A 30 0.63 -4.31 8.22
N VAL A 31 1.17 -3.16 7.80
CA VAL A 31 2.53 -3.00 7.30
C VAL A 31 3.32 -2.17 8.32
N GLY A 32 4.31 -2.78 8.97
CA GLY A 32 5.00 -2.16 10.10
C GLY A 32 4.04 -1.75 11.23
N ASN A 33 3.93 -0.44 11.50
CA ASN A 33 3.04 0.12 12.52
C ASN A 33 1.74 0.72 11.95
N MET A 34 1.50 0.54 10.65
CA MET A 34 0.40 1.16 9.91
C MET A 34 -0.56 0.09 9.41
N LYS A 35 -1.86 0.38 9.47
CA LYS A 35 -2.91 -0.47 8.89
C LYS A 35 -3.19 -0.02 7.46
N ILE A 36 -3.35 -0.96 6.55
CA ILE A 36 -3.88 -0.72 5.21
C ILE A 36 -5.35 -0.32 5.38
N GLU A 37 -5.64 0.98 5.26
CA GLU A 37 -7.00 1.49 5.36
C GLU A 37 -7.77 1.29 4.06
N LYS A 38 -7.12 1.58 2.92
CA LYS A 38 -7.77 1.48 1.60
C LYS A 38 -6.75 1.25 0.49
N ILE A 39 -7.04 0.35 -0.45
CA ILE A 39 -6.27 0.15 -1.67
C ILE A 39 -7.01 0.85 -2.82
N LEU A 40 -6.36 1.83 -3.43
CA LEU A 40 -6.88 2.58 -4.57
C LEU A 40 -6.23 2.11 -5.86
N ARG A 41 -6.65 2.66 -7.00
CA ARG A 41 -6.14 2.26 -8.32
C ARG A 41 -4.62 2.44 -8.46
N ASN A 42 -4.05 3.48 -7.86
CA ASN A 42 -2.65 3.89 -8.01
C ASN A 42 -1.99 4.32 -6.69
N SER A 43 -2.64 4.03 -5.57
CA SER A 43 -2.15 4.40 -4.24
C SER A 43 -2.75 3.50 -3.17
N VAL A 44 -2.20 3.59 -1.96
CA VAL A 44 -2.71 2.92 -0.78
C VAL A 44 -2.75 3.95 0.35
N VAL A 45 -3.86 3.97 1.07
CA VAL A 45 -4.03 4.77 2.27
C VAL A 45 -3.66 3.90 3.46
N LEU A 46 -2.69 4.37 4.23
CA LEU A 46 -2.23 3.79 5.47
C LEU A 46 -2.75 4.62 6.65
N ARG A 47 -3.07 3.94 7.76
CA ARG A 47 -3.49 4.58 9.00
C ARG A 47 -2.65 4.09 10.18
N SER A 48 -2.09 5.02 10.94
CA SER A 48 -1.42 4.72 12.20
C SER A 48 -2.41 4.43 13.32
N LYS A 49 -1.97 3.74 14.37
CA LYS A 49 -2.77 3.55 15.59
C LYS A 49 -3.14 4.87 16.28
N SER A 50 -2.37 5.93 16.09
CA SER A 50 -2.65 7.28 16.60
C SER A 50 -3.64 8.07 15.74
N GLY A 51 -4.15 7.50 14.64
CA GLY A 51 -5.12 8.13 13.75
C GLY A 51 -4.50 8.96 12.62
N GLY A 52 -3.17 9.01 12.52
CA GLY A 52 -2.46 9.63 11.39
C GLY A 52 -2.71 8.86 10.10
N ARG A 53 -2.85 9.58 8.99
CA ARG A 53 -3.02 8.99 7.66
C ARG A 53 -1.85 9.35 6.77
N GLU A 54 -1.42 8.39 5.97
CA GLU A 54 -0.39 8.53 4.95
C GLU A 54 -0.88 7.87 3.67
N GLU A 55 -0.69 8.50 2.52
CA GLU A 55 -1.02 7.90 1.23
C GLU A 55 0.27 7.65 0.46
N ILE A 56 0.52 6.39 0.12
CA ILE A 56 1.67 5.99 -0.68
C ILE A 56 1.19 5.78 -2.11
N PHE A 57 1.86 6.43 -3.05
CA PHE A 57 1.57 6.28 -4.48
C PHE A 57 2.47 5.20 -5.08
N LEU A 58 1.93 4.49 -6.06
CA LEU A 58 2.68 3.52 -6.87
C LEU A 58 3.85 4.24 -7.53
N GLU A 59 5.09 3.78 -7.28
CA GLU A 59 6.24 4.34 -7.97
C GLU A 59 6.06 4.15 -9.47
N LYS A 60 6.06 5.25 -10.24
CA LYS A 60 6.05 5.16 -11.69
C LYS A 60 7.37 4.52 -12.12
N TYR A 61 7.32 3.26 -12.55
CA TYR A 61 8.41 2.65 -13.30
C TYR A 61 8.50 3.34 -14.67
N SER A 62 9.38 4.35 -14.80
CA SER A 62 9.85 4.79 -16.11
C SER A 62 11.08 3.96 -16.47
N GLY A 63 10.88 2.88 -17.23
CA GLY A 63 11.99 2.13 -17.80
C GLY A 63 12.85 3.06 -18.66
N LYS A 64 14.15 3.15 -18.36
CA LYS A 64 15.16 3.54 -19.33
C LYS A 64 15.68 2.27 -20.00
#